data_AF-A0A6C0HRS6-F1
#
_entry.id   AF-A0A6C0HRS6-F1
#
_cell.length_a   1.000
_cell.length_b   1.000
_cell.length_c   1.000
_cell.angle_alpha   90.00
_cell.angle_beta   90.00
_cell.angle_gamma   90.00
#
_symmetry.space_group_name_H-M   'P 1'
#
loop_
_entity.id
_entity.type
_entity.pdbx_description
1 polymer ?
#
loop_
_entity_poly.entity_id
_entity_poly.type
_entity_poly.pdbx_seq_one_letter_code
_entity_poly.pdbx_strand_id
1 'polypeptide(L)'
;MNIYLLGFFVFLLVLVIVGFYFLYKKQVPKGEKKAEFLFFYTDWCPHCTSAKPEWAAFKKETTTVNGYTITYNDVNCTKESATSESMMEKYKVEGFPTIKLVVNGKVYDFDSKPTKQNLTQFVNNTLH
;
A
#
# COMPACT_ATOMS: atom_id res chain seq x y z
N MET A 1 -32.88 -34.33 34.09
CA MET A 1 -31.97 -33.95 32.98
C MET A 1 -30.55 -34.14 33.47
N ASN A 2 -29.77 -35.03 32.85
CA ASN A 2 -28.48 -35.48 33.38
C ASN A 2 -27.39 -34.42 33.11
N ILE A 3 -26.73 -33.90 34.15
CA ILE A 3 -25.70 -32.83 34.04
C ILE A 3 -24.58 -33.21 33.06
N TYR A 4 -24.27 -34.51 32.97
CA TYR A 4 -23.28 -35.05 32.03
C TYR A 4 -23.71 -34.95 30.57
N LEU A 5 -25.01 -35.03 30.28
CA LEU A 5 -25.56 -34.89 28.93
C LEU A 5 -25.48 -33.45 28.44
N LEU A 6 -25.72 -32.48 29.33
CA LEU A 6 -25.57 -31.05 29.03
C LEU A 6 -24.09 -30.68 28.81
N GLY A 7 -23.18 -31.21 29.64
CA GLY A 7 -21.74 -31.00 29.48
C GLY A 7 -21.19 -31.57 28.17
N PHE A 8 -21.64 -32.77 27.77
CA PHE A 8 -21.28 -33.36 26.48
C PHE A 8 -21.75 -32.50 25.30
N PHE A 9 -22.99 -32.00 25.36
CA PHE A 9 -23.54 -31.16 24.29
C PHE A 9 -22.78 -29.84 24.15
N VAL A 10 -22.42 -29.19 25.26
CA VAL A 10 -21.61 -27.96 25.27
C VAL A 10 -20.21 -28.23 24.71
N PHE A 11 -19.56 -29.32 25.12
CA PHE A 11 -18.24 -29.68 24.62
C PHE A 11 -18.26 -29.94 23.10
N LEU A 12 -19.27 -30.64 22.61
CA LEU A 12 -19.44 -30.93 21.18
C LEU A 12 -19.71 -29.64 20.39
N LEU A 13 -20.49 -28.71 20.95
CA LEU A 13 -20.72 -27.39 20.38
C LEU A 13 -19.42 -26.57 20.30
N VAL A 14 -18.59 -26.60 21.34
CA VAL A 14 -17.28 -25.93 21.35
C VAL A 14 -16.35 -26.56 20.31
N LEU A 15 -16.31 -27.88 20.19
CA LEU A 15 -15.50 -28.55 19.17
C LEU A 15 -15.97 -28.20 17.75
N VAL A 16 -17.27 -28.13 17.52
CA VAL A 16 -17.84 -27.71 16.23
C VAL A 16 -17.50 -26.24 15.95
N ILE A 17 -17.61 -25.34 16.93
CA ILE A 17 -17.27 -23.92 16.77
C ILE A 17 -15.77 -23.75 16.49
N VAL A 18 -14.90 -24.43 17.25
CA VAL A 18 -13.43 -24.36 17.06
C VAL A 18 -13.04 -24.96 15.72
N GLY A 19 -13.63 -26.10 15.34
CA GLY A 19 -13.42 -26.73 14.04
C GLY A 19 -13.85 -25.81 12.90
N PHE A 20 -15.04 -25.21 12.99
CA PHE A 20 -15.56 -24.27 12.01
C PHE A 20 -14.71 -23.00 11.94
N TYR A 21 -14.25 -22.46 13.07
CA TYR A 21 -13.33 -21.33 13.13
C TYR A 21 -11.99 -21.63 12.42
N PHE A 22 -11.46 -22.84 12.62
CA PHE A 22 -10.22 -23.28 11.96
C PHE A 22 -10.40 -23.48 10.45
N LEU A 23 -11.52 -24.04 10.02
CA LEU A 23 -11.87 -24.20 8.60
C LEU A 23 -12.10 -22.84 7.92
N TYR A 24 -12.77 -21.91 8.60
CA TYR A 24 -12.99 -20.55 8.12
C TYR A 24 -11.65 -19.81 7.89
N LYS A 25 -10.72 -19.88 8.85
CA LYS A 25 -9.39 -19.26 8.71
C LYS A 25 -8.57 -19.83 7.53
N LYS A 26 -8.75 -21.11 7.19
CA LYS A 26 -8.03 -21.77 6.08
C LYS A 26 -8.51 -21.30 4.70
N GLN A 27 -9.77 -20.87 4.58
CA GLN A 27 -10.36 -20.41 3.32
C GLN A 27 -10.21 -18.90 3.08
N VAL A 28 -9.80 -18.11 4.09
CA VAL A 28 -9.50 -16.69 3.87
C VAL A 28 -8.21 -16.60 3.04
N PRO A 29 -8.26 -16.15 1.77
CA PRO A 29 -7.06 -15.96 0.99
C PRO A 29 -6.17 -14.96 1.74
N LYS A 30 -4.91 -15.34 1.96
CA LYS A 30 -3.88 -14.45 2.50
C LYS A 30 -3.77 -13.29 1.49
N GLY A 31 -4.47 -12.20 1.78
CA GLY A 31 -4.72 -11.12 0.83
C GLY A 31 -3.45 -10.71 0.11
N GLU A 32 -3.53 -10.58 -1.20
CA GLU A 32 -2.43 -10.09 -2.03
C GLU A 32 -1.93 -8.77 -1.44
N LYS A 33 -0.67 -8.74 -0.99
CA LYS A 33 -0.07 -7.55 -0.40
C LYS A 33 0.12 -6.53 -1.53
N LYS A 34 -0.61 -5.42 -1.48
CA LYS A 34 -0.54 -4.36 -2.51
C LYS A 34 0.06 -3.09 -1.92
N ALA A 35 0.92 -2.46 -2.71
CA ALA A 35 1.50 -1.17 -2.40
C ALA A 35 1.39 -0.27 -3.64
N GLU A 36 0.93 0.96 -3.47
CA GLU A 36 0.77 1.93 -4.56
C GLU A 36 1.65 3.14 -4.31
N PHE A 37 2.50 3.45 -5.28
CA PHE A 37 3.26 4.68 -5.31
C PHE A 37 2.51 5.77 -6.07
N LEU A 38 2.47 6.96 -5.49
CA LEU A 38 1.91 8.17 -6.09
C LEU A 38 3.03 9.18 -6.31
N PHE A 39 3.18 9.66 -7.55
CA PHE A 39 4.14 10.69 -7.89
C PHE A 39 3.43 11.92 -8.45
N PHE A 40 3.39 12.99 -7.66
CA PHE A 40 2.81 14.26 -8.02
C PHE A 40 3.90 15.18 -8.57
N TYR A 41 3.70 15.68 -9.78
CA TYR A 41 4.69 16.52 -10.46
C TYR A 41 4.04 17.56 -11.37
N THR A 42 4.83 18.56 -11.76
CA THR A 42 4.49 19.50 -12.83
C THR A 42 5.59 19.50 -13.90
N ASP A 43 5.24 19.91 -15.12
CA ASP A 43 6.14 19.85 -16.28
C ASP A 43 7.15 21.00 -16.33
N TRP A 44 6.89 22.10 -15.61
CA TRP A 44 7.75 23.28 -15.55
C TRP A 44 8.65 23.34 -14.30
N CYS A 45 8.47 22.44 -13.33
CA CYS A 45 9.25 22.48 -12.09
C CYS A 45 10.68 21.94 -12.31
N PRO A 46 11.73 22.75 -12.09
CA PRO A 46 13.12 22.34 -12.34
C PRO A 46 13.56 21.16 -11.45
N HIS A 47 13.02 21.07 -10.22
CA HIS A 47 13.27 19.93 -9.33
C HIS A 47 12.62 18.64 -9.85
N CYS A 48 11.44 18.74 -10.49
CA CYS A 48 10.77 17.60 -11.11
C CYS A 48 11.55 17.04 -12.30
N THR A 49 12.20 17.89 -13.10
CA THR A 49 13.02 17.46 -14.24
C THR A 49 14.13 16.50 -13.83
N SER A 50 14.77 16.74 -12.68
CA SER A 50 15.80 15.84 -12.14
C SER A 50 15.23 14.55 -11.52
N ALA A 51 14.01 14.60 -10.98
CA ALA A 51 13.36 13.47 -10.34
C ALA A 51 12.78 12.46 -11.34
N LYS A 52 12.25 12.94 -12.48
CA LYS A 52 11.63 12.12 -13.53
C LYS A 52 12.49 10.93 -14.00
N PRO A 53 13.78 11.09 -14.37
CA PRO A 53 14.60 9.97 -14.83
C PRO A 53 14.88 8.94 -13.72
N GLU A 54 15.15 9.40 -12.49
CA GLU A 54 15.36 8.55 -11.32
C GLU A 54 14.09 7.76 -10.97
N TRP A 55 12.94 8.43 -11.01
CA TRP A 55 11.62 7.82 -10.83
C TRP A 55 11.38 6.73 -11.87
N ALA A 56 11.59 7.02 -13.16
CA ALA A 56 11.40 6.04 -14.22
C ALA A 56 12.32 4.82 -14.08
N ALA A 57 13.59 5.03 -13.69
CA ALA A 57 14.53 3.95 -13.44
C ALA A 57 14.09 3.08 -12.24
N PHE A 58 13.65 3.71 -11.15
CA PHE A 58 13.11 3.02 -9.98
C PHE A 58 11.90 2.15 -10.33
N LYS A 59 10.91 2.70 -11.06
CA LYS A 59 9.70 1.98 -11.49
C LYS A 59 10.01 0.74 -12.32
N LYS A 60 10.98 0.85 -13.23
CA LYS A 60 11.36 -0.25 -14.12
C LYS A 60 11.93 -1.45 -13.36
N GLU A 61 12.66 -1.21 -12.29
CA GLU A 61 13.36 -2.26 -11.54
C GLU A 61 12.55 -2.78 -10.35
N THR A 62 11.59 -2.01 -9.87
CA THR A 62 10.88 -2.30 -8.62
C THR A 62 9.43 -2.65 -8.93
N THR A 63 9.14 -3.92 -9.21
CA THR A 63 7.77 -4.40 -9.45
C THR A 63 7.19 -5.15 -8.25
N THR A 64 8.07 -5.78 -7.47
CA THR A 64 7.71 -6.51 -6.25
C THR A 64 8.78 -6.33 -5.18
N VAL A 65 8.36 -6.19 -3.92
CA VAL A 65 9.27 -6.09 -2.75
C VAL A 65 8.63 -6.84 -1.59
N ASN A 66 9.34 -7.80 -0.98
CA ASN A 66 8.87 -8.55 0.20
C ASN A 66 7.45 -9.14 0.07
N GLY A 67 7.11 -9.62 -1.13
CA GLY A 67 5.81 -10.17 -1.47
C GLY A 67 4.69 -9.15 -1.69
N TYR A 68 5.00 -7.85 -1.64
CA TYR A 68 4.10 -6.78 -2.09
C TYR A 68 4.21 -6.61 -3.60
N THR A 69 3.07 -6.59 -4.30
CA THR A 69 2.97 -6.13 -5.69
C THR A 69 2.88 -4.60 -5.68
N ILE A 70 3.76 -3.95 -6.45
CA ILE A 70 3.85 -2.49 -6.49
C ILE A 70 3.18 -1.95 -7.74
N THR A 71 2.27 -1.00 -7.56
CA THR A 71 1.67 -0.21 -8.63
C THR A 71 2.15 1.23 -8.58
N TYR A 72 2.20 1.89 -9.74
CA TYR A 72 2.68 3.26 -9.85
C TYR A 72 1.62 4.14 -10.50
N ASN A 73 1.40 5.31 -9.92
CA ASN A 73 0.43 6.28 -10.39
C ASN A 73 1.10 7.66 -10.44
N ASP A 74 1.32 8.14 -11.67
CA ASP A 74 1.96 9.41 -11.94
C ASP A 74 0.86 10.47 -12.16
N VAL A 75 0.79 11.47 -11.27
CA VAL A 75 -0.23 12.52 -11.31
C VAL A 75 0.41 13.80 -11.82
N ASN A 76 0.08 14.17 -13.06
CA ASN A 76 0.49 15.45 -13.65
C ASN A 76 -0.45 16.57 -13.17
N CYS A 77 0.09 17.47 -12.36
CA CYS A 77 -0.63 18.62 -11.80
C CYS A 77 -0.40 19.92 -12.60
N THR A 78 0.15 19.85 -13.81
CA THR A 78 0.42 21.03 -14.66
C THR A 78 -0.85 21.66 -15.19
N LYS A 79 -1.83 20.82 -15.54
CA LYS A 79 -3.17 21.26 -15.95
C LYS A 79 -4.10 20.85 -14.83
N GLU A 80 -4.51 21.83 -14.04
CA GLU A 80 -5.51 21.64 -12.99
C GLU A 80 -6.75 20.98 -13.61
N SER A 81 -6.97 19.72 -13.21
CA SER A 81 -8.12 18.92 -13.56
C SER A 81 -8.82 18.54 -12.27
N ALA A 82 -10.14 18.35 -12.30
CA ALA A 82 -10.89 17.92 -11.12
C ALA A 82 -10.30 16.65 -10.47
N THR A 83 -9.75 15.74 -11.28
CA THR A 83 -9.08 14.53 -10.80
C THR A 83 -7.75 14.83 -10.09
N SER A 84 -6.90 15.69 -10.67
CA SER A 84 -5.61 16.04 -10.06
C SER A 84 -5.80 16.86 -8.79
N GLU A 85 -6.77 17.78 -8.76
CA GLU A 85 -7.11 18.58 -7.57
C GLU A 85 -7.61 17.68 -6.44
N SER A 86 -8.59 16.79 -6.73
CA SER A 86 -9.11 15.84 -5.75
C SER A 86 -8.01 14.94 -5.19
N MET A 87 -7.06 14.50 -6.02
CA MET A 87 -5.92 13.69 -5.57
C MET A 87 -4.96 14.50 -4.71
N MET A 88 -4.65 15.74 -5.08
CA MET A 88 -3.79 16.62 -4.29
C MET A 88 -4.40 16.92 -2.92
N GLU A 89 -5.70 17.19 -2.85
CA GLU A 89 -6.41 17.43 -1.60
C GLU A 89 -6.42 16.16 -0.73
N LYS A 90 -6.83 15.02 -1.31
CA LYS A 90 -6.89 13.72 -0.62
C LYS A 90 -5.56 13.34 0.03
N TYR A 91 -4.45 13.61 -0.66
CA TYR A 91 -3.12 13.25 -0.21
C TYR A 91 -2.34 14.42 0.41
N LYS A 92 -2.96 15.59 0.59
CA LYS A 92 -2.35 16.80 1.16
C LYS A 92 -1.03 17.17 0.48
N VAL A 93 -1.07 17.31 -0.83
CA VAL A 93 0.10 17.68 -1.65
C VAL A 93 0.24 19.21 -1.66
N GLU A 94 1.26 19.71 -0.99
CA GLU A 94 1.52 21.16 -0.84
C GLU A 94 2.63 21.68 -1.79
N GLY A 95 3.38 20.78 -2.44
CA GLY A 95 4.49 21.15 -3.31
C GLY A 95 4.90 20.03 -4.26
N PHE A 96 5.78 20.35 -5.21
CA PHE A 96 6.24 19.42 -6.24
C PHE A 96 7.77 19.37 -6.32
N PRO A 97 8.37 18.19 -6.57
CA PRO A 97 7.72 16.88 -6.63
C PRO A 97 7.29 16.38 -5.24
N THR A 98 6.19 15.62 -5.17
CA THR A 98 5.79 14.88 -3.96
C THR A 98 5.62 13.40 -4.30
N ILE A 99 6.22 12.52 -3.50
CA ILE A 99 6.10 11.06 -3.63
C ILE A 99 5.44 10.51 -2.37
N LYS A 100 4.45 9.65 -2.55
CA LYS A 100 3.76 8.97 -1.44
C LYS A 100 3.64 7.48 -1.74
N LEU A 101 3.65 6.67 -0.68
CA LEU A 101 3.46 5.22 -0.75
C LEU A 101 2.22 4.83 0.06
N VAL A 102 1.27 4.16 -0.57
CA VAL A 102 0.04 3.67 0.04
C VAL A 102 0.14 2.17 0.22
N VAL A 103 0.03 1.70 1.47
CA VAL A 103 0.11 0.27 1.82
C VAL A 103 -1.04 -0.07 2.75
N ASN A 104 -1.95 -0.96 2.32
CA ASN A 104 -3.11 -1.38 3.11
C ASN A 104 -3.91 -0.18 3.70
N GLY A 105 -4.08 0.89 2.91
CA GLY A 105 -4.80 2.10 3.31
C GLY A 105 -4.01 3.09 4.18
N LYS A 106 -2.77 2.77 4.59
CA LYS A 106 -1.86 3.71 5.23
C LYS A 106 -1.02 4.44 4.19
N VAL A 107 -0.82 5.75 4.40
CA VAL A 107 0.00 6.61 3.54
C VAL A 107 1.31 6.92 4.23
N TYR A 108 2.42 6.76 3.50
CA TYR A 108 3.77 7.09 3.93
C TYR A 108 4.32 8.18 3.01
N ASP A 109 4.83 9.25 3.62
CA ASP A 109 5.46 10.36 2.91
C ASP A 109 6.93 10.06 2.64
N PHE A 110 7.39 10.45 1.46
CA PHE A 110 8.80 10.35 1.08
C PHE A 110 9.48 11.72 1.18
N ASP A 111 10.31 11.90 2.21
CA ASP A 111 10.89 13.19 2.58
C ASP A 111 12.37 13.34 2.16
N SER A 112 12.84 12.48 1.26
CA SER A 112 14.24 12.48 0.79
C SER A 112 14.36 12.96 -0.66
N LYS A 113 15.59 13.22 -1.11
CA LYS A 113 15.83 13.52 -2.53
C LYS A 113 15.38 12.32 -3.38
N PRO A 114 14.57 12.49 -4.45
CA PRO A 114 14.00 11.42 -5.26
C PRO A 114 15.04 10.83 -6.22
N THR A 115 16.08 10.23 -5.64
CA THR A 115 17.04 9.39 -6.35
C THR A 115 16.59 7.95 -6.27
N LYS A 116 16.92 7.14 -7.27
CA LYS A 116 16.62 5.70 -7.30
C LYS A 116 17.07 5.02 -6.01
N GLN A 117 18.28 5.32 -5.54
CA GLN A 117 18.83 4.75 -4.31
C GLN A 117 17.95 5.04 -3.09
N ASN A 118 17.54 6.29 -2.90
CA ASN A 118 16.71 6.67 -1.75
C ASN A 118 15.32 6.04 -1.84
N LEU A 119 14.75 5.95 -3.04
CA LEU A 119 13.45 5.29 -3.27
C LEU A 119 13.51 3.79 -2.96
N THR A 120 14.59 3.11 -3.38
CA THR A 120 14.82 1.71 -3.05
C THR A 120 15.00 1.49 -1.54
N GLN A 121 15.73 2.37 -0.87
CA GLN A 121 15.88 2.29 0.59
C GLN A 121 14.53 2.51 1.30
N PHE A 122 13.76 3.51 0.86
CA PHE A 122 12.46 3.82 1.43
C PHE A 122 11.48 2.64 1.32
N VAL A 123 11.37 2.03 0.14
CA VAL A 123 10.45 0.89 -0.05
C VAL A 123 10.87 -0.33 0.77
N ASN A 124 12.17 -0.63 0.84
CA ASN A 124 12.68 -1.76 1.60
C ASN A 124 12.46 -1.59 3.12
N ASN A 125 12.57 -0.36 3.63
CA ASN A 125 12.32 -0.07 5.04
C ASN A 125 10.83 -0.08 5.37
N THR A 126 9.99 0.34 4.43
CA THR A 126 8.54 0.47 4.65
C THR A 126 7.81 -0.86 4.49
N LEU A 127 8.18 -1.67 3.50
CA LEU A 127 7.52 -2.93 3.17
C LEU A 127 8.26 -4.10 3.81
N HIS A 128 7.79 -4.59 4.95
CA HIS A 128 8.31 -5.78 5.64
C HIS A 128 7.26 -6.90 5.80
#